data_AF-A0A976FEZ2-F1
#
_entry.id   AF-A0A976FEZ2-F1
#
_cell.length_a   1.000
_cell.length_b   1.000
_cell.length_c   1.000
_cell.angle_alpha   90.00
_cell.angle_beta   90.00
_cell.angle_gamma   90.00
#
_symmetry.space_group_name_H-M   'P 1'
#
loop_
_entity.id
_entity.type
_entity.pdbx_description
1 polymer ?
#
loop_
_entity_poly.entity_id
_entity_poly.type
_entity_poly.pdbx_seq_one_letter_code
_entity_poly.pdbx_strand_id
1 'polypeptide(L)'
;MTVSRRRWMEDSSRLDKGIWVMYLDDGDTDTSFRWERQGTFRSQVTIEWCISESTSKGKYRIKINGNRKHCLWRSVTSYSGASSAFLVVNSSVIA
;
A
#
# COMPACT_ATOMS: atom_id res chain seq x y z
N MET A 1 0.50 5.50 -4.62
CA MET A 1 0.41 4.37 -3.66
C MET A 1 -0.17 4.91 -2.36
N THR A 2 -0.69 4.08 -1.43
CA THR A 2 -1.32 4.62 -0.21
C THR A 2 -1.13 3.72 1.01
N VAL A 3 -0.57 4.25 2.10
CA VAL A 3 -0.69 3.67 3.44
C VAL A 3 -2.04 4.10 4.00
N SER A 4 -2.83 3.17 4.54
CA SER A 4 -4.18 3.50 5.00
C SER A 4 -4.40 3.26 6.50
N ARG A 5 -5.00 4.25 7.16
CA ARG A 5 -5.54 4.27 8.53
C ARG A 5 -7.05 4.48 8.42
N ARG A 6 -7.89 3.58 8.92
CA ARG A 6 -9.38 3.56 8.84
C ARG A 6 -10.20 4.81 8.39
N ARG A 7 -10.89 4.68 7.22
CA ARG A 7 -11.90 5.45 6.37
C ARG A 7 -11.64 6.56 5.26
N TRP A 8 -11.59 6.21 3.96
CA TRP A 8 -12.19 6.83 2.72
C TRP A 8 -11.60 6.13 1.45
N MET A 9 -11.78 4.82 1.35
CA MET A 9 -11.82 4.05 0.08
C MET A 9 -12.62 2.79 0.40
N GLU A 10 -13.72 2.58 -0.32
CA GLU A 10 -14.41 1.29 -0.28
C GLU A 10 -13.52 0.25 -0.98
N ASP A 11 -13.22 -0.83 -0.27
CA ASP A 11 -12.47 -1.96 -0.82
C ASP A 11 -13.39 -3.17 -0.83
N SER A 12 -14.13 -3.31 -1.93
CA SER A 12 -15.09 -4.38 -2.17
C SER A 12 -14.44 -5.75 -2.39
N SER A 13 -13.10 -5.85 -2.37
CA SER A 13 -12.37 -7.09 -2.68
C SER A 13 -12.27 -8.07 -1.50
N ARG A 14 -12.69 -7.70 -0.28
CA ARG A 14 -12.66 -8.60 0.89
C ARG A 14 -13.95 -8.55 1.72
N LEU A 15 -14.38 -9.73 2.17
CA LEU A 15 -15.60 -9.99 2.96
C LEU A 15 -15.61 -9.32 4.35
N ASP A 16 -14.45 -8.85 4.83
CA ASP A 16 -14.29 -8.18 6.13
C ASP A 16 -14.57 -6.67 5.97
N LYS A 17 -15.83 -6.31 6.18
CA LYS A 17 -16.42 -4.97 5.95
C LYS A 17 -15.90 -3.90 6.92
N GLY A 18 -14.67 -3.42 6.69
CA GLY A 18 -14.09 -2.26 7.37
C GLY A 18 -13.67 -1.17 6.38
N ILE A 19 -13.77 0.10 6.77
CA ILE A 19 -13.42 1.24 5.90
C ILE A 19 -12.00 1.74 6.21
N TRP A 20 -11.18 2.03 5.19
CA TRP A 20 -9.74 2.40 5.27
C TRP A 20 -9.48 3.84 4.73
N VAL A 21 -8.86 4.79 5.46
CA VAL A 21 -8.55 6.19 5.04
C VAL A 21 -7.13 6.12 4.55
N MET A 22 -6.79 6.86 3.52
CA MET A 22 -5.42 7.31 3.29
C MET A 22 -4.83 7.94 4.57
N TYR A 23 -3.65 7.46 4.97
CA TYR A 23 -2.82 8.03 6.04
C TYR A 23 -1.58 8.68 5.46
N LEU A 24 -0.93 8.00 4.51
CA LEU A 24 0.16 8.51 3.69
C LEU A 24 -0.05 8.09 2.23
N ASP A 25 0.44 8.87 1.29
CA ASP A 25 0.55 8.52 -0.12
C ASP A 25 2.02 8.50 -0.60
N ASP A 26 2.26 8.37 -1.91
CA ASP A 26 3.61 8.31 -2.48
C ASP A 26 4.30 9.67 -2.60
N GLY A 27 3.65 10.76 -2.20
CA GLY A 27 4.25 12.07 -2.02
C GLY A 27 4.84 12.29 -0.61
N ASP A 28 4.47 11.46 0.37
CA ASP A 28 4.98 11.57 1.73
C ASP A 28 6.42 11.06 1.85
N THR A 29 7.26 11.83 2.56
CA THR A 29 8.70 11.55 2.75
C THR A 29 8.98 10.24 3.50
N ASP A 30 8.01 9.78 4.28
CA ASP A 30 8.10 8.54 5.05
C ASP A 30 7.82 7.29 4.21
N THR A 31 7.51 7.46 2.91
CA THR A 31 7.18 6.34 2.04
C THR A 31 8.14 6.25 0.85
N SER A 32 8.38 5.02 0.38
CA SER A 32 9.16 4.77 -0.82
C SER A 32 8.40 3.84 -1.77
N PHE A 33 8.52 4.11 -3.06
CA PHE A 33 8.01 3.25 -4.13
C PHE A 33 9.15 2.92 -5.07
N ARG A 34 9.52 1.65 -5.16
CA ARG A 34 10.56 1.17 -6.06
C ARG A 34 9.97 0.15 -7.02
N TRP A 35 10.05 0.45 -8.31
CA TRP A 35 9.67 -0.45 -9.39
C TRP A 35 10.92 -1.07 -10.00
N GLU A 36 10.88 -2.38 -10.24
CA GLU A 36 11.98 -3.11 -10.85
C GLU A 36 11.46 -4.08 -11.91
N ARG A 37 12.16 -4.13 -13.04
CA ARG A 37 11.92 -5.10 -14.10
C ARG A 37 12.33 -6.49 -13.60
N GLN A 38 11.44 -7.47 -13.76
CA GLN A 38 11.69 -8.88 -13.45
C GLN A 38 11.51 -9.71 -14.72
N GLY A 39 12.61 -10.12 -15.36
CA GLY A 39 12.60 -10.81 -16.64
C GLY A 39 12.00 -9.95 -17.77
N THR A 40 11.36 -10.58 -18.76
CA THR A 40 10.90 -9.87 -19.98
C THR A 40 9.57 -9.13 -19.80
N PHE A 41 8.59 -9.75 -19.14
CA PHE A 41 7.20 -9.24 -19.09
C PHE A 41 6.66 -9.03 -17.68
N ARG A 42 7.45 -9.25 -16.64
CA ARG A 42 7.04 -9.04 -15.24
C ARG A 42 7.78 -7.87 -14.62
N SER A 43 7.25 -7.39 -13.53
CA SER A 43 7.90 -6.39 -12.69
C SER A 43 7.52 -6.65 -11.26
N GLN A 44 8.38 -6.19 -10.35
CA GLN A 44 8.09 -6.15 -8.93
C GLN A 44 8.01 -4.70 -8.49
N VAL A 45 7.08 -4.42 -7.60
CA VAL A 45 7.01 -3.16 -6.88
C VAL A 45 7.28 -3.47 -5.41
N THR A 46 8.26 -2.77 -4.85
CA THR A 46 8.56 -2.75 -3.43
C THR A 46 8.07 -1.43 -2.87
N ILE A 47 7.23 -1.51 -1.84
CA ILE A 47 6.68 -0.35 -1.14
C ILE A 47 7.21 -0.40 0.28
N GLU A 48 7.82 0.69 0.73
CA GLU A 48 8.30 0.82 2.10
C GLU A 48 7.59 1.98 2.78
N TRP A 49 7.35 1.83 4.09
CA TRP A 49 6.83 2.89 4.95
C TRP A 49 7.70 2.92 6.22
N CYS A 50 8.37 4.05 6.43
CA CYS A 50 9.10 4.36 7.65
C CYS A 50 8.11 4.81 8.73
N ILE A 51 7.90 3.97 9.74
CA ILE A 51 6.98 4.27 10.84
C ILE A 51 7.73 5.12 11.87
N SER A 52 7.34 6.39 12.03
CA SER A 52 7.89 7.30 13.03
C SER A 52 7.30 7.05 14.43
N GLU A 53 7.99 7.51 15.48
CA GLU A 53 7.51 7.42 16.87
C GLU A 53 6.19 8.19 17.12
N SER A 54 5.92 9.22 16.31
CA SER A 54 4.67 9.98 16.36
C SER A 54 3.51 9.30 15.62
N THR A 55 3.76 8.18 14.95
CA THR A 55 2.72 7.42 14.26
C THR A 55 1.71 6.90 15.27
N SER A 56 0.45 7.25 15.07
CA SER A 56 -0.63 6.77 15.93
C SER A 56 -0.71 5.25 15.95
N LYS A 57 -0.93 4.65 17.12
CA LYS A 57 -1.26 3.22 17.21
C LYS A 57 -2.50 2.90 16.37
N GLY A 58 -2.51 1.72 15.77
CA GLY A 58 -3.69 1.27 15.02
C GLY A 58 -3.42 0.14 14.06
N LYS A 59 -4.47 -0.25 13.34
CA LYS A 59 -4.40 -1.22 12.27
C LYS A 59 -4.20 -0.50 10.94
N TYR A 60 -3.13 -0.86 10.24
CA TYR A 60 -2.69 -0.27 8.99
C TYR A 60 -2.59 -1.34 7.90
N ARG A 61 -2.55 -0.90 6.65
CA ARG A 61 -2.20 -1.72 5.49
C ARG A 61 -1.66 -0.84 4.37
N ILE A 62 -0.92 -1.46 3.45
CA ILE A 62 -0.41 -0.82 2.25
C ILE A 62 -1.33 -1.17 1.08
N LYS A 63 -1.74 -0.15 0.31
CA LYS A 63 -2.50 -0.28 -0.93
C LYS A 63 -1.65 0.20 -2.11
N ILE A 64 -1.65 -0.59 -3.17
CA ILE A 64 -1.07 -0.23 -4.46
C ILE A 64 -2.18 -0.05 -5.50
N ASN A 65 -2.03 0.98 -6.33
CA ASN A 65 -2.77 1.13 -7.58
C ASN A 65 -1.73 1.22 -8.69
N GLY A 66 -1.98 0.55 -9.80
CA GLY A 66 -1.08 0.56 -10.94
C GLY A 66 -1.79 0.28 -12.24
N ASN A 67 -1.03 0.31 -13.33
CA ASN A 67 -1.52 0.00 -14.65
C ASN A 67 -0.66 -1.10 -15.27
N ARG A 68 -1.29 -1.97 -16.05
CA ARG A 68 -0.59 -2.94 -16.90
C ARG A 68 -1.02 -2.76 -18.35
N LYS A 69 -0.08 -2.97 -19.26
CA LYS A 69 -0.36 -3.01 -20.69
C LYS A 69 -0.51 -4.45 -21.14
N HIS A 70 -1.62 -4.78 -21.81
CA HIS A 70 -1.78 -6.07 -22.47
C HIS A 70 -0.86 -6.14 -23.69
N CYS A 71 0.00 -7.16 -23.76
CA CYS A 71 1.00 -7.29 -24.84
C CYS A 71 0.35 -7.46 -26.23
N LEU A 72 -0.74 -8.23 -26.32
CA LEU A 72 -1.43 -8.50 -27.59
C LEU A 72 -2.30 -7.31 -28.02
N TRP A 73 -3.17 -6.85 -27.12
CA TRP A 73 -4.18 -5.83 -27.44
C TRP A 73 -3.70 -4.39 -27.31
N ARG A 74 -2.48 -4.19 -26.79
CA ARG A 74 -1.86 -2.88 -26.49
C ARG A 74 -2.68 -1.95 -25.58
N SER A 75 -3.81 -2.43 -25.07
CA SER A 75 -4.67 -1.73 -24.11
C SER A 75 -4.01 -1.62 -22.74
N VAL A 76 -4.26 -0.51 -22.06
CA VAL A 76 -3.82 -0.29 -20.67
C VAL A 76 -5.02 -0.54 -19.76
N THR A 77 -4.81 -1.35 -18.73
CA THR A 77 -5.84 -1.69 -17.74
C THR A 77 -5.30 -1.44 -16.35
N SER A 78 -6.11 -0.83 -15.50
CA SER A 78 -5.76 -0.58 -14.10
C SER A 78 -5.86 -1.85 -13.27
N TYR A 79 -5.03 -1.93 -12.24
CA TYR A 79 -5.11 -2.94 -11.20
C TYR A 79 -4.91 -2.29 -9.83
N SER A 80 -5.42 -2.94 -8.79
CA SER A 80 -5.17 -2.57 -7.41
C SER A 80 -4.88 -3.82 -6.58
N GLY A 81 -4.19 -3.62 -5.46
CA GLY A 81 -3.88 -4.66 -4.49
C GLY A 81 -3.72 -4.05 -3.11
N ALA A 82 -3.94 -4.87 -2.08
CA ALA A 82 -3.72 -4.47 -0.70
C ALA A 82 -2.99 -5.59 0.06
N SER A 83 -2.05 -5.20 0.92
CA SER A 83 -1.39 -6.14 1.83
C SER A 83 -2.40 -6.73 2.84
N SER A 84 -1.97 -7.78 3.54
CA SER A 84 -2.56 -8.09 4.84
C SER A 84 -2.43 -6.87 5.77
N ALA A 85 -3.37 -6.75 6.71
CA ALA A 85 -3.31 -5.69 7.70
C ALA A 85 -2.31 -6.01 8.81
N PHE A 86 -1.65 -5.00 9.35
CA PHE A 86 -0.68 -5.09 10.44
C PHE A 86 -0.97 -4.04 11.51
N LEU A 87 -0.46 -4.25 12.73
CA LEU A 87 -0.64 -3.34 13.86
C LEU A 87 0.60 -2.50 14.06
N VAL A 88 0.40 -1.18 14.23
CA VAL A 88 1.40 -0.27 14.78
C VAL A 88 1.11 -0.12 16.27
N VAL A 89 2.12 -0.42 17.07
CA VAL A 89 2.12 -0.30 18.53
C VAL A 89 3.21 0.70 18.93
N ASN A 90 3.15 1.26 20.15
CA ASN A 90 4.27 2.08 20.60
C ASN A 90 5.49 1.19 20.77
N SER A 91 6.66 1.75 20.45
CA SER A 91 7.92 1.18 20.90
C SER A 91 7.94 1.26 22.42
N SER A 92 7.80 0.12 23.10
CA SER A 92 8.20 0.03 24.50
C SER A 92 9.73 0.02 24.50
N VAL A 93 10.34 1.15 24.86
CA VAL A 93 11.74 1.13 25.28
C VAL A 93 11.77 0.25 26.52
N ILE A 94 12.23 -0.99 26.38
CA ILE A 94 12.65 -1.79 27.52
C ILE A 94 14.00 -1.18 27.92
N ALA A 95 13.96 -0.25 28.87
CA ALA A 95 15.13 0.21 29.58
C ALA A 95 15.58 -0.87 30.57
#